data_AF-A0A452Y719-F1
#
_entry.id   AF-A0A452Y719-F1
#
_cell.length_a   1.000
_cell.length_b   1.000
_cell.length_c   1.000
_cell.angle_alpha   90.00
_cell.angle_beta   90.00
_cell.angle_gamma   90.00
#
_symmetry.space_group_name_H-M   'P 1'
#
loop_
_entity.id
_entity.type
_entity.pdbx_description
1 polymer ?
#
loop_
_entity_poly.entity_id
_entity_poly.type
_entity_poly.pdbx_seq_one_letter_code
_entity_poly.pdbx_strand_id
1 'polypeptide(L)'
;SGPAYTNSSCRFIDDHQNCMRNGRPDTGYLHWRWKPYECDLPPFDEIRFLGAMRNKAWGLIGDSILRNQVQSLICLLSKVNYTTLHDSS
;
A
#
# COMPACT_ATOMS: atom_id res chain seq x y z
N SER A 1 13.67 5.77 -5.99
CA SER A 1 12.71 5.01 -5.16
C SER A 1 11.51 4.65 -6.01
N GLY A 2 11.18 3.36 -6.11
CA GLY A 2 10.01 2.89 -6.86
C GLY A 2 8.70 3.19 -6.12
N PRO A 3 7.55 2.94 -6.76
CA PRO A 3 6.26 3.08 -6.10
C PRO A 3 6.13 2.10 -4.93
N ALA A 4 5.32 2.45 -3.94
CA ALA A 4 5.14 1.58 -2.78
C ALA A 4 4.56 0.23 -3.19
N TYR A 5 3.64 0.17 -4.15
CA TYR A 5 3.14 -1.05 -4.77
C TYR A 5 2.69 -0.74 -6.19
N THR A 6 2.47 -1.79 -6.99
CA THR A 6 1.93 -1.70 -8.36
C THR A 6 0.80 -2.72 -8.55
N ASN A 7 0.16 -2.71 -9.71
CA ASN A 7 -0.84 -3.72 -10.07
C ASN A 7 -0.27 -5.15 -10.14
N SER A 8 1.04 -5.34 -10.32
CA SER A 8 1.68 -6.66 -10.30
C SER A 8 2.05 -7.12 -8.90
N SER A 9 2.34 -6.19 -7.99
CA SER A 9 2.75 -6.50 -6.61
C SER A 9 1.60 -6.50 -5.60
N CYS A 10 0.40 -6.04 -5.98
CA CYS A 10 -0.78 -6.07 -5.11
C CYS A 10 -2.02 -6.58 -5.85
N ARG A 11 -2.56 -7.70 -5.38
CA ARG A 11 -3.82 -8.31 -5.86
C ARG A 11 -5.10 -7.70 -5.27
N PHE A 12 -4.98 -6.74 -4.36
CA PHE A 12 -6.11 -6.12 -3.65
C PHE A 12 -6.56 -4.79 -4.25
N ILE A 13 -5.89 -4.32 -5.30
CA ILE A 13 -6.33 -3.15 -6.06
C ILE A 13 -7.62 -3.51 -6.79
N ASP A 14 -8.70 -2.78 -6.49
CA ASP A 14 -9.98 -3.00 -7.15
C ASP A 14 -9.90 -2.63 -8.64
N ASP A 15 -10.62 -3.37 -9.48
CA ASP A 15 -10.59 -3.21 -10.93
C ASP A 15 -10.98 -1.79 -11.35
N HIS A 16 -11.96 -1.15 -10.71
CA HIS A 16 -12.32 0.24 -11.04
C HIS A 16 -11.24 1.27 -10.65
N GLN A 17 -10.29 0.90 -9.80
CA GLN A 17 -9.20 1.75 -9.31
C GLN A 17 -7.86 1.45 -9.99
N ASN A 18 -7.77 0.36 -10.76
CA ASN A 18 -6.52 -0.10 -11.35
C ASN A 18 -6.19 0.67 -12.64
N CYS A 19 -5.72 1.92 -12.51
CA CYS A 19 -5.43 2.79 -13.65
C CYS A 19 -4.44 2.16 -14.64
N MET A 20 -3.43 1.42 -14.15
CA MET A 20 -2.44 0.73 -14.98
C MET A 20 -3.09 -0.35 -15.85
N ARG A 21 -4.02 -1.13 -15.28
CA ARG A 21 -4.79 -2.15 -16.01
C ARG A 21 -5.86 -1.52 -16.92
N ASN A 22 -6.40 -0.38 -16.52
CA ASN A 22 -7.47 0.34 -17.23
C ASN A 22 -6.95 1.27 -18.34
N GLY A 23 -5.72 1.03 -18.83
CA GLY A 23 -5.21 1.69 -20.03
C GLY A 23 -4.58 3.07 -19.82
N ARG A 24 -4.32 3.50 -18.58
CA ARG A 24 -3.52 4.71 -18.36
C ARG A 24 -2.06 4.46 -18.79
N PRO A 25 -1.52 5.23 -19.76
CA PRO A 25 -0.22 4.94 -20.36
C PRO A 25 0.98 5.47 -19.55
N ASP A 26 0.79 6.51 -18.75
CA ASP A 26 1.85 7.13 -17.94
C ASP A 26 1.95 6.50 -16.55
N THR A 27 3.16 6.35 -16.01
CA THR A 27 3.41 5.79 -14.66
C THR A 27 4.03 6.80 -13.69
N GLY A 28 4.34 8.01 -14.14
CA GLY A 28 4.99 9.04 -13.33
C GLY A 28 4.21 9.42 -12.06
N TYR A 29 2.88 9.29 -12.10
CA TYR A 29 2.01 9.55 -10.95
C TYR A 29 2.31 8.63 -9.75
N LEU A 30 2.86 7.44 -9.98
CA LEU A 30 3.18 6.45 -8.94
C LEU A 30 4.43 6.83 -8.13
N HIS A 31 5.23 7.78 -8.61
CA HIS A 31 6.53 8.14 -8.01
C HIS A 31 6.48 9.39 -7.13
N TRP A 32 5.31 10.01 -6.99
CA TRP A 32 5.14 11.14 -6.09
C TRP A 32 5.15 10.68 -4.63
N ARG A 33 5.97 11.35 -3.81
CA ARG A 33 6.01 11.17 -2.36
C ARG A 33 5.85 12.52 -1.69
N TRP A 34 4.97 12.58 -0.70
CA TRP A 34 4.86 13.75 0.17
C TRP A 34 6.14 13.89 1.01
N LYS A 35 6.68 15.12 1.10
CA LYS A 35 7.87 15.45 1.88
C LYS A 35 7.53 16.56 2.89
N PRO A 36 7.56 16.27 4.21
CA PRO A 36 7.47 17.32 5.22
C PRO A 36 8.66 18.29 5.14
N TYR A 37 8.47 19.53 5.62
CA TYR A 37 9.53 20.55 5.55
C TYR A 37 10.74 20.25 6.45
N GLU A 38 10.50 19.76 7.66
CA GLU A 38 11.53 19.68 8.70
C GLU A 38 12.11 18.28 8.91
N CYS A 39 11.58 17.27 8.20
CA CYS A 39 12.05 15.90 8.37
C CYS A 39 11.83 15.05 7.13
N ASP A 40 12.57 13.94 7.07
CA ASP A 40 12.31 12.88 6.11
C ASP A 40 11.31 11.89 6.69
N LEU A 41 10.22 11.66 5.97
CA LEU A 41 9.27 10.61 6.33
C LEU A 41 9.92 9.24 6.02
N PRO A 42 10.05 8.35 7.03
CA PRO A 42 10.57 7.02 6.79
C PRO A 42 9.63 6.23 5.86
N PRO A 43 10.15 5.23 5.14
CA PRO A 43 9.30 4.28 4.44
C PRO A 43 8.28 3.64 5.39
N PHE A 44 7.12 3.27 4.86
CA PHE A 44 6.14 2.51 5.62
C PHE A 44 6.74 1.15 6.01
N ASP A 45 6.66 0.80 7.29
CA ASP A 45 7.16 -0.46 7.84
C ASP A 45 5.96 -1.37 8.13
N GLU A 46 5.73 -2.31 7.22
CA GLU A 46 4.58 -3.19 7.27
C GLU A 46 4.64 -4.16 8.47
N ILE A 47 5.85 -4.66 8.80
CA ILE A 47 6.06 -5.61 9.90
C ILE A 47 5.79 -4.92 11.24
N ARG A 48 6.34 -3.73 11.43
CA ARG A 48 6.11 -2.93 12.64
C ARG A 48 4.64 -2.57 12.80
N PHE A 49 3.96 -2.20 11.71
CA PHE A 49 2.52 -1.92 11.75
C PHE A 49 1.73 -3.15 12.20
N LEU A 50 1.92 -4.30 11.55
CA LEU A 50 1.22 -5.54 11.92
C LEU A 50 1.51 -5.98 13.35
N GLY A 51 2.76 -5.83 13.81
CA GLY A 51 3.17 -6.09 15.19
C GLY A 51 2.43 -5.20 16.18
N ALA A 52 2.34 -3.90 15.92
CA ALA A 52 1.59 -2.95 16.76
C ALA A 52 0.08 -3.22 16.77
N MET A 53 -0.41 -3.88 15.73
CA MET A 53 -1.82 -4.20 15.52
C MET A 53 -2.25 -5.59 15.97
N ARG A 54 -1.32 -6.39 16.48
CA ARG A 54 -1.60 -7.74 16.96
C ARG A 54 -2.64 -7.73 18.08
N ASN A 55 -3.60 -8.65 18.00
CA ASN A 55 -4.70 -8.83 18.96
C ASN A 55 -5.65 -7.62 19.08
N LYS A 56 -5.71 -6.76 18.06
CA LYS A 56 -6.66 -5.65 17.96
C LYS A 56 -7.57 -5.84 16.75
N ALA A 57 -8.83 -5.46 16.89
CA ALA A 57 -9.80 -5.44 15.79
C ALA A 57 -10.08 -3.99 15.37
N TRP A 58 -10.21 -3.76 14.06
CA TRP A 58 -10.48 -2.43 13.49
C TRP A 58 -11.88 -2.40 12.87
N GLY A 59 -12.71 -1.47 13.34
CA GLY A 59 -13.94 -1.06 12.68
C GLY A 59 -13.72 0.29 12.01
N LEU A 60 -13.99 0.38 10.71
CA LEU A 60 -13.76 1.58 9.90
C LEU A 60 -15.12 2.07 9.39
N ILE A 61 -15.50 3.28 9.77
CA ILE A 61 -16.77 3.91 9.39
C ILE A 61 -16.44 5.16 8.58
N GLY A 62 -16.89 5.20 7.34
CA GLY A 62 -16.64 6.31 6.43
C GLY A 62 -17.23 6.05 5.05
N ASP A 63 -16.84 6.90 4.10
CA ASP A 63 -17.35 6.89 2.74
C ASP A 63 -16.46 6.09 1.78
N SER A 64 -16.67 6.31 0.47
CA SER A 64 -15.87 5.70 -0.57
C SER A 64 -14.39 6.09 -0.52
N ILE A 65 -14.04 7.28 -0.04
CA ILE A 65 -12.65 7.72 0.07
C ILE A 65 -11.95 6.91 1.16
N LEU A 66 -12.60 6.71 2.32
CA LEU A 66 -12.03 5.88 3.38
C LEU A 66 -11.84 4.44 2.90
N ARG A 67 -12.80 3.89 2.15
CA ARG A 67 -12.65 2.54 1.56
C ARG A 67 -11.41 2.46 0.66
N ASN A 68 -11.19 3.45 -0.20
CA ASN A 68 -10.01 3.48 -1.08
C ASN A 68 -8.70 3.56 -0.27
N GLN A 69 -8.66 4.35 0.81
CA GLN A 69 -7.50 4.44 1.70
C GLN A 69 -7.20 3.10 2.38
N VAL A 70 -8.24 2.39 2.82
CA VAL A 70 -8.10 1.06 3.46
C VAL A 70 -7.61 0.02 2.45
N GLN A 71 -8.11 0.04 1.21
CA GLN A 71 -7.60 -0.83 0.14
C GLN A 71 -6.12 -0.57 -0.16
N SER A 72 -5.70 0.70 -0.21
CA SER A 72 -4.28 1.08 -0.33
C SER A 72 -3.43 0.55 0.84
N LEU A 73 -3.93 0.68 2.08
CA LEU A 73 -3.26 0.14 3.26
C LEU A 73 -3.09 -1.39 3.18
N ILE A 74 -4.11 -2.12 2.74
CA ILE A 74 -4.03 -3.57 2.54
C ILE A 74 -2.93 -3.93 1.53
N CYS A 75 -2.80 -3.17 0.44
CA CYS A 75 -1.71 -3.36 -0.53
C CYS A 75 -0.33 -3.17 0.09
N LEU A 76 -0.14 -2.12 0.89
CA LEU A 76 1.11 -1.91 1.62
C LEU A 76 1.41 -3.13 2.51
N LEU A 77 0.46 -3.53 3.36
CA LEU A 77 0.63 -4.64 4.29
C LEU A 77 0.87 -6.00 3.61
N SER A 78 0.30 -6.21 2.43
CA SER A 78 0.44 -7.47 1.67
C SER A 78 1.89 -7.83 1.31
N LYS A 79 2.80 -6.85 1.33
CA LYS A 79 4.24 -7.07 1.06
C LYS A 79 4.91 -8.04 2.01
N VAL A 80 4.47 -8.10 3.26
CA VAL A 80 5.04 -9.02 4.25
C VAL A 80 4.95 -10.47 3.78
N ASN A 81 3.88 -10.83 3.05
CA ASN A 81 3.74 -12.16 2.49
C ASN A 81 4.76 -12.46 1.39
N TYR A 82 5.25 -11.45 0.66
CA TYR A 82 6.29 -11.65 -0.35
C TYR A 82 7.66 -11.81 0.32
N THR A 83 7.95 -11.05 1.38
CA THR A 83 9.24 -11.13 2.08
C THR A 83 9.39 -12.46 2.84
N THR A 84 8.34 -12.94 3.52
CA THR A 84 8.39 -14.24 4.20
C THR A 84 8.56 -15.41 3.24
N LEU A 85 7.99 -15.34 2.02
CA LEU A 85 8.21 -16.34 0.97
C LEU A 85 9.65 -16.28 0.42
N HIS A 86 10.28 -15.11 0.41
CA HIS A 86 11.63 -14.93 -0.14
C HIS A 86 12.74 -15.22 0.89
N ASP A 87 12.47 -15.09 2.19
CA ASP A 87 13.37 -15.48 3.29
C ASP A 87 13.30 -16.98 3.63
N SER A 88 12.40 -17.73 3.00
CA SER A 88 12.26 -19.19 3.18
C SER A 88 12.70 -20.02 1.96
N SER A 89 13.39 -19.39 0.99
CA SER A 89 14.11 -20.05 -0.12
C SER A 89 15.62 -19.84 -0.04
#